data_AF-A0A2V8L6Y0-F1
#
_entry.id   AF-A0A2V8L6Y0-F1
#
_cell.length_a   1.000
_cell.length_b   1.000
_cell.length_c   1.000
_cell.angle_alpha   90.00
_cell.angle_beta   90.00
_cell.angle_gamma   90.00
#
_symmetry.space_group_name_H-M   'P 1'
#
loop_
_entity.id
_entity.type
_entity.pdbx_description
1 polymer ?
#
loop_
_entity_poly.entity_id
_entity_poly.type
_entity_poly.pdbx_seq_one_letter_code
_entity_poly.pdbx_strand_id
1 'polypeptide(L)'
;PEDIWVTANFKETQLAEMHPGQPATLSIDAYGGRVYDAHVDSISSATGARFSLLPPENATGNYVKVVQRVPVRVVLDQGQDSSHQLRPGMSVVVKVRVR
;
A
#
# COMPACT_ATOMS: atom_id res chain seq x y z
N PRO A 1 -12.25 5.00 17.01
CA PRO A 1 -11.79 5.44 15.68
C PRO A 1 -12.63 4.75 14.61
N GLU A 2 -13.47 5.49 13.90
CA GLU A 2 -14.51 4.92 13.02
C GLU A 2 -14.01 4.56 11.62
N ASP A 3 -12.83 5.04 11.21
CA ASP A 3 -12.20 4.69 9.93
C ASP A 3 -10.88 3.95 10.16
N ILE A 4 -10.87 2.64 9.94
CA ILE A 4 -9.64 1.82 9.91
C ILE A 4 -9.20 1.68 8.46
N TRP A 5 -7.96 2.05 8.17
CA TRP A 5 -7.34 1.84 6.86
C TRP A 5 -6.01 1.11 6.98
N VAL A 6 -5.62 0.45 5.89
CA VAL A 6 -4.32 -0.19 5.72
C VAL A 6 -3.50 0.65 4.75
N THR A 7 -2.27 0.98 5.13
CA THR A 7 -1.29 1.58 4.22
C THR A 7 -0.37 0.48 3.69
N ALA A 8 -0.51 0.15 2.40
CA ALA A 8 0.28 -0.85 1.72
C ALA A 8 1.31 -0.21 0.80
N ASN A 9 2.58 -0.59 0.94
CA ASN A 9 3.67 -0.06 0.12
C ASN A 9 3.87 -0.94 -1.12
N PHE A 10 3.41 -0.49 -2.28
CA PHE A 10 3.57 -1.20 -3.57
C PHE A 10 4.84 -0.74 -4.28
N LYS A 11 5.47 -1.60 -5.08
CA LYS A 11 6.55 -1.14 -6.00
C LYS A 11 5.93 -0.17 -7.01
N GLU A 12 6.67 0.85 -7.40
CA GLU A 12 6.21 1.81 -8.42
C GLU A 12 5.75 1.11 -9.72
N THR A 13 6.45 0.06 -10.14
CA THR A 13 6.09 -0.74 -11.33
C THR A 13 4.75 -1.47 -11.19
N GLN A 14 4.23 -1.66 -9.99
CA GLN A 14 2.93 -2.31 -9.73
C GLN A 14 1.77 -1.32 -9.74
N LEU A 15 2.05 -0.01 -9.80
CA LEU A 15 1.02 1.03 -9.81
C LEU A 15 0.53 1.41 -11.20
N ALA A 16 1.16 0.90 -12.27
CA ALA A 16 0.90 1.33 -13.65
C ALA A 16 -0.58 1.25 -14.03
N GLU A 17 -1.29 0.23 -13.53
CA GLU A 17 -2.71 -0.02 -13.79
C GLU A 17 -3.54 0.09 -12.51
N MET A 18 -2.98 0.71 -11.47
CA MET A 18 -3.65 0.89 -10.20
C MET A 18 -4.38 2.24 -10.15
N HIS A 19 -5.62 2.23 -9.68
CA HIS A 19 -6.42 3.44 -9.50
C HIS A 19 -7.37 3.31 -8.30
N PRO A 20 -7.74 4.44 -7.66
CA PRO A 20 -8.78 4.47 -6.65
C PRO A 20 -10.08 3.77 -7.08
N GLY A 21 -10.74 3.11 -6.13
CA GLY A 21 -11.96 2.32 -6.35
C GLY A 21 -11.73 0.89 -6.84
N GLN A 22 -10.49 0.47 -7.11
CA GLN A 22 -10.22 -0.91 -7.47
C GLN A 22 -10.45 -1.87 -6.31
N PRO A 23 -11.03 -3.05 -6.57
CA PRO A 23 -11.24 -4.06 -5.55
C PRO A 23 -9.89 -4.62 -5.08
N ALA A 24 -9.79 -4.80 -3.77
CA ALA A 24 -8.63 -5.31 -3.08
C ALA A 24 -9.06 -6.37 -2.05
N THR A 25 -8.12 -7.23 -1.69
CA THR A 25 -8.29 -8.15 -0.57
C THR A 25 -7.19 -7.95 0.45
N LEU A 26 -7.57 -7.96 1.72
CA LEU A 26 -6.69 -7.85 2.87
C LEU A 26 -6.63 -9.19 3.58
N SER A 27 -5.44 -9.74 3.79
CA SER A 27 -5.22 -10.95 4.58
C SER A 27 -4.39 -10.59 5.82
N ILE A 28 -4.95 -10.81 7.00
CA ILE A 28 -4.28 -10.47 8.26
C ILE A 28 -3.58 -11.72 8.81
N ASP A 29 -2.27 -11.64 8.99
CA ASP A 29 -1.46 -12.80 9.44
C ASP A 29 -1.87 -13.26 10.85
N ALA A 30 -2.24 -12.32 11.72
CA ALA A 30 -2.66 -12.59 13.10
C ALA A 30 -3.96 -13.42 13.21
N TYR A 31 -4.77 -13.50 12.14
CA TYR A 31 -6.05 -14.20 12.13
C TYR A 31 -6.06 -15.42 11.22
N GLY A 32 -4.90 -16.07 11.05
CA GLY A 32 -4.79 -17.28 10.25
C GLY A 32 -5.09 -17.05 8.76
N GLY A 33 -4.85 -15.84 8.26
CA GLY A 33 -5.05 -15.50 6.85
C GLY A 33 -6.52 -15.23 6.47
N ARG A 34 -7.37 -14.85 7.45
CA ARG A 34 -8.72 -14.39 7.14
C ARG A 34 -8.66 -13.24 6.13
N VAL A 35 -9.43 -13.39 5.05
CA VAL A 35 -9.50 -12.45 3.94
C VAL A 35 -10.68 -11.51 4.15
N TYR A 36 -10.45 -10.22 3.92
CA TYR A 36 -11.45 -9.17 3.98
C TYR A 36 -11.54 -8.47 2.63
N ASP A 37 -12.75 -8.14 2.24
CA ASP A 37 -13.02 -7.33 1.06
C ASP A 37 -12.72 -5.85 1.35
N ALA A 38 -12.10 -5.21 0.38
CA ALA A 38 -11.61 -3.85 0.50
C ALA A 38 -11.54 -3.20 -0.88
N HIS A 39 -11.26 -1.90 -0.88
CA HIS A 39 -10.94 -1.17 -2.09
C HIS A 39 -9.81 -0.18 -1.88
N VAL A 40 -9.15 0.17 -2.99
CA VAL A 40 -8.14 1.24 -3.01
C VAL A 40 -8.86 2.57 -2.76
N ASP A 41 -8.53 3.25 -1.67
CA ASP A 41 -9.03 4.59 -1.38
C ASP A 41 -8.20 5.63 -2.13
N SER A 42 -6.89 5.59 -1.95
CA SER A 42 -5.99 6.58 -2.54
C SER A 42 -4.59 6.02 -2.76
N ILE A 43 -3.95 6.49 -3.83
CA ILE A 43 -2.55 6.19 -4.14
C ILE A 43 -1.79 7.46 -3.81
N SER A 44 -0.86 7.39 -2.86
CA SER A 44 -0.09 8.56 -2.51
C SER A 44 0.76 8.98 -3.71
N SER A 45 0.56 10.21 -4.17
CA SER A 45 1.41 10.83 -5.17
C SER A 45 2.74 11.11 -4.49
N ALA A 46 3.69 10.20 -4.57
CA ALA A 46 5.04 10.41 -4.06
C ALA A 46 5.74 11.51 -4.87
N THR A 47 5.41 12.78 -4.63
CA THR A 47 6.16 13.96 -5.08
C THR A 47 7.34 14.28 -4.15
N GLY A 48 7.56 13.48 -3.10
CA GLY A 48 8.64 13.66 -2.12
C GLY A 48 10.07 13.39 -2.63
N ALA A 49 10.23 12.80 -3.82
CA ALA A 49 11.56 12.55 -4.40
C ALA A 49 12.24 13.82 -4.97
N ARG A 50 11.59 14.99 -4.91
CA ARG A 50 12.16 16.28 -5.36
C ARG A 50 12.79 17.14 -4.27
N PHE A 51 12.92 16.67 -3.03
CA PHE A 51 13.50 17.47 -1.93
C PHE A 51 14.62 16.74 -1.16
N SER A 52 15.55 16.09 -1.86
CA SER A 52 16.92 15.95 -1.34
C SER A 52 17.81 16.91 -2.11
N LEU A 53 18.42 17.87 -1.41
CA LEU A 53 19.44 18.78 -1.95
C LEU A 53 20.76 18.07 -2.30
N LEU A 54 20.86 16.78 -2.00
CA LEU A 54 22.00 15.95 -2.33
C LEU A 54 21.53 14.85 -3.28
N PRO A 55 21.99 14.84 -4.55
CA PRO A 55 21.92 13.61 -5.34
C PRO A 55 22.70 12.53 -4.57
N PRO A 56 22.29 11.25 -4.64
CA PRO A 56 23.22 10.18 -4.29
C PRO A 56 24.40 10.24 -5.27
N GLU A 57 25.47 10.93 -4.88
CA GLU A 57 26.71 11.05 -5.63
C GLU A 57 27.34 9.66 -5.77
N ASN A 58 27.03 8.96 -6.88
CA ASN A 58 27.75 7.77 -7.30
C ASN A 58 28.70 8.14 -8.45
N ALA A 59 29.81 8.79 -8.12
CA ALA A 59 30.84 9.28 -9.05
C ALA A 59 31.73 8.16 -9.66
N THR A 60 31.20 6.94 -9.88
CA THR A 60 31.99 5.77 -10.33
C THR A 60 31.34 4.98 -11.47
N GLY A 61 30.23 5.46 -12.05
CA GLY A 61 29.62 4.82 -13.23
C GLY A 61 28.87 3.51 -12.97
N ASN A 62 28.70 3.09 -11.71
CA ASN A 62 27.81 1.98 -11.36
C ASN A 62 26.40 2.51 -11.08
N TYR A 63 25.44 2.17 -11.94
CA TYR A 63 24.03 2.45 -11.71
C TYR A 63 23.41 1.34 -10.85
N VAL A 64 23.06 1.64 -9.60
CA VAL A 64 22.28 0.75 -8.73
C VAL A 64 20.81 1.15 -8.80
N LYS A 65 19.98 0.35 -9.49
CA LYS A 65 18.53 0.56 -9.55
C LYS A 65 17.90 0.26 -8.19
N VAL A 66 17.50 1.29 -7.45
CA VAL A 66 16.74 1.15 -6.21
C VAL A 66 15.25 1.03 -6.53
N VAL A 67 14.57 0.03 -5.96
CA VAL A 67 13.11 -0.14 -6.12
C VAL A 67 12.40 0.81 -5.17
N GLN A 68 11.82 1.88 -5.73
CA GLN A 68 10.97 2.78 -4.96
C GLN A 68 9.62 2.12 -4.67
N ARG A 69 9.12 2.33 -3.44
CA ARG A 69 7.78 1.91 -3.03
C ARG A 69 6.92 3.12 -2.77
N VAL A 70 5.66 3.00 -3.13
CA VAL A 70 4.66 4.05 -3.03
C VAL A 70 3.55 3.57 -2.08
N PRO A 71 3.20 4.38 -1.07
CA PRO A 71 2.14 4.03 -0.15
C PRO A 71 0.77 4.17 -0.83
N VAL A 72 -0.02 3.11 -0.72
CA VAL A 72 -1.41 3.03 -1.17
C VAL A 72 -2.28 2.82 0.04
N ARG A 73 -3.28 3.68 0.21
CA ARG A 73 -4.30 3.53 1.24
C ARG A 73 -5.40 2.60 0.71
N VAL A 74 -5.69 1.57 1.49
CA VAL A 74 -6.73 0.59 1.23
C VAL A 74 -7.68 0.59 2.43
N VAL A 75 -8.97 0.67 2.14
CA VAL A 75 -10.03 0.71 3.16
C VAL A 75 -10.89 -0.53 3.03
N LEU A 76 -11.38 -1.03 4.16
CA LEU A 76 -12.30 -2.14 4.17
C LEU A 76 -13.67 -1.72 3.63
N ASP A 77 -14.35 -2.66 2.99
CA ASP A 77 -15.75 -2.47 2.65
C ASP A 77 -16.64 -2.54 3.91
N GLN A 78 -17.82 -1.93 3.83
CA GLN A 78 -18.73 -1.86 4.98
C GLN A 78 -19.08 -3.26 5.51
N GLY A 79 -19.02 -3.42 6.84
CA GLY A 79 -19.38 -4.67 7.53
C GLY A 79 -18.26 -5.72 7.61
N GLN A 80 -17.13 -5.51 6.93
CA GLN A 80 -16.01 -6.48 6.91
C GLN A 80 -15.28 -6.58 8.26
N ASP A 81 -15.25 -5.51 9.07
CA ASP A 81 -14.71 -5.54 10.45
C ASP A 81 -15.77 -5.22 11.51
N SER A 82 -16.93 -5.90 11.42
CA SER A 82 -18.03 -5.76 12.40
C SER A 82 -17.62 -6.06 13.85
N SER A 83 -16.49 -6.73 14.05
CA SER A 83 -15.94 -7.13 15.35
C SER A 83 -14.80 -6.25 15.86
N HIS A 84 -14.41 -5.21 15.11
CA HIS A 84 -13.25 -4.34 15.43
C HIS A 84 -11.98 -5.15 15.78
N GLN A 85 -11.74 -6.20 15.01
CA GLN A 85 -10.60 -7.09 15.18
C GLN A 85 -9.33 -6.44 14.64
N LEU A 86 -9.42 -5.61 13.59
CA LEU A 86 -8.24 -4.91 13.09
C LEU A 86 -7.73 -3.90 14.11
N ARG A 87 -6.43 -4.00 14.40
CA ARG A 87 -5.73 -3.07 15.28
C ARG A 87 -4.53 -2.44 14.57
N PRO A 88 -4.23 -1.16 14.85
CA PRO A 88 -2.99 -0.55 14.39
C PRO A 88 -1.77 -1.39 14.78
N GLY A 89 -0.81 -1.51 13.87
CA GLY A 89 0.41 -2.29 14.06
C GLY A 89 0.32 -3.76 13.62
N MET A 90 -0.83 -4.23 13.15
CA MET A 90 -0.95 -5.56 12.56
C MET A 90 -0.30 -5.66 11.18
N SER A 91 0.34 -6.79 10.90
CA SER A 91 0.83 -7.14 9.56
C SER A 91 -0.32 -7.60 8.66
N VAL A 92 -0.39 -7.04 7.46
CA VAL A 92 -1.44 -7.33 6.49
C VAL A 92 -0.83 -7.52 5.11
N VAL A 93 -1.28 -8.56 4.41
CA VAL A 93 -0.99 -8.78 2.99
C VAL A 93 -2.12 -8.20 2.17
N VAL A 94 -1.79 -7.31 1.25
CA VAL A 94 -2.75 -6.63 0.37
C VAL A 94 -2.60 -7.12 -1.05
N LYS A 95 -3.70 -7.52 -1.68
CA LYS A 95 -3.76 -7.84 -3.11
C LYS A 95 -4.76 -6.94 -3.78
N VAL A 96 -4.33 -6.19 -4.79
CA VAL A 96 -5.21 -5.33 -5.60
C VAL A 96 -5.44 -6.01 -6.94
N ARG A 97 -6.69 -6.02 -7.39
CA ARG A 97 -7.03 -6.54 -8.72
C ARG A 97 -6.94 -5.42 -9.75
N VAL A 98 -5.90 -5.48 -10.56
CA VAL A 98 -5.73 -4.66 -11.76
C VAL A 98 -6.26 -5.44 -12.99
N ARG A 99 -6.61 -4.73 -14.07
CA ARG A 99 -7.17 -5.35 -15.29
C ARG A 99 -6.07 -5.84 -16.22
#